data_AF-A0A7C5HGM1-F1
#
_entry.id   AF-A0A7C5HGM1-F1
#
_cell.length_a   1.000
_cell.length_b   1.000
_cell.length_c   1.000
_cell.angle_alpha   90.00
_cell.angle_beta   90.00
_cell.angle_gamma   90.00
#
_symmetry.space_group_name_H-M   'P 1'
#
loop_
_entity.id
_entity.type
_entity.pdbx_description
1 polymer ?
#
loop_
_entity_poly.entity_id
_entity_poly.type
_entity_poly.pdbx_seq_one_letter_code
_entity_poly.pdbx_strand_id
1 'polypeptide(L)'
;ERGYTMLSHRFDLNAVASATEGFVGAELQALVNEDMFPAFRDKRREIETEDLLDAARAMVPLSASHQPVIDGLREMVKNGQARNASAEPGAAASQNPEI
;
A
#
# COMPACT_ATOMS: atom_id res chain seq x y z
N GLU A 1 9.24 -20.54 18.28
CA GLU A 1 9.34 -19.27 17.54
C GLU A 1 8.66 -19.43 16.18
N ARG A 2 7.37 -19.05 16.06
CA ARG A 2 6.70 -19.01 14.74
C ARG A 2 6.89 -17.61 14.18
N GLY A 3 8.02 -17.40 13.50
CA GLY A 3 8.38 -16.11 12.90
C GLY A 3 7.64 -15.82 11.58
N TYR A 4 7.73 -14.57 11.12
CA TYR A 4 7.16 -14.04 9.88
C TYR A 4 7.47 -14.88 8.62
N THR A 5 8.54 -15.68 8.64
CA THR A 5 8.93 -16.60 7.56
C THR A 5 7.86 -17.63 7.18
N MET A 6 6.87 -17.89 8.05
CA MET A 6 5.78 -18.84 7.78
C MET A 6 4.52 -18.18 7.17
N LEU A 7 4.49 -16.86 6.99
CA LEU A 7 3.31 -16.15 6.47
C LEU A 7 2.95 -16.63 5.06
N SER A 8 3.92 -16.83 4.19
CA SER A 8 3.71 -17.35 2.82
C SER A 8 3.20 -18.79 2.79
N HIS A 9 3.32 -19.56 3.88
CA HIS A 9 2.72 -20.89 3.99
C HIS A 9 1.28 -20.85 4.50
N ARG A 10 0.88 -19.76 5.16
CA ARG A 10 -0.48 -19.56 5.71
C ARG A 10 -1.37 -18.77 4.74
N PHE A 11 -0.80 -17.82 4.02
CA PHE A 11 -1.50 -16.90 3.14
C PHE A 11 -0.96 -16.96 1.72
N ASP A 12 -1.85 -16.87 0.74
CA ASP A 12 -1.47 -16.52 -0.63
C ASP A 12 -1.14 -15.03 -0.71
N LEU A 13 0.11 -14.69 -0.41
CA LEU A 13 0.59 -13.32 -0.42
C LEU A 13 0.59 -12.71 -1.83
N ASN A 14 0.67 -13.52 -2.89
CA ASN A 14 0.61 -12.99 -4.26
C ASN A 14 -0.81 -12.54 -4.61
N ALA A 15 -1.82 -13.33 -4.22
CA ALA A 15 -3.22 -12.95 -4.38
C ALA A 15 -3.54 -11.67 -3.60
N VAL A 16 -3.12 -11.59 -2.33
CA VAL A 16 -3.33 -10.40 -1.49
C VAL A 16 -2.62 -9.18 -2.09
N ALA A 17 -1.35 -9.30 -2.46
CA ALA A 17 -0.61 -8.20 -3.08
C ALA A 17 -1.31 -7.67 -4.34
N SER A 18 -1.78 -8.57 -5.20
CA SER A 18 -2.52 -8.22 -6.42
C SER A 18 -3.85 -7.52 -6.11
N ALA A 19 -4.57 -7.97 -5.08
CA ALA A 19 -5.84 -7.37 -4.67
C ALA A 19 -5.68 -6.00 -4.01
N THR A 20 -4.51 -5.73 -3.42
CA THR A 20 -4.18 -4.46 -2.74
C THR A 20 -3.34 -3.52 -3.59
N GLU A 21 -3.26 -3.73 -4.90
CA GLU A 21 -2.52 -2.83 -5.79
C GLU A 21 -3.01 -1.38 -5.63
N GLY A 22 -2.07 -0.45 -5.42
CA GLY A 22 -2.38 0.95 -5.15
C GLY A 22 -2.69 1.30 -3.69
N PHE A 23 -2.71 0.34 -2.76
CA PHE A 23 -2.84 0.63 -1.33
C PHE A 23 -1.55 1.25 -0.80
N VAL A 24 -1.67 2.19 0.14
CA VAL A 24 -0.53 2.63 0.96
C VAL A 24 -0.41 1.80 2.23
N GLY A 25 0.73 1.91 2.93
CA GLY A 25 0.99 1.12 4.14
C GLY A 25 -0.09 1.25 5.22
N ALA A 26 -0.71 2.43 5.37
CA ALA A 26 -1.81 2.64 6.30
C ALA A 26 -3.07 1.82 5.93
N GLU A 27 -3.33 1.64 4.63
CA GLU A 27 -4.46 0.85 4.14
C GLU A 27 -4.20 -0.65 4.29
N LEU A 28 -2.97 -1.10 4.08
CA LEU A 28 -2.57 -2.47 4.37
C LEU A 28 -2.73 -2.81 5.86
N GLN A 29 -2.41 -1.88 6.75
CA GLN A 29 -2.66 -2.05 8.18
C GLN A 29 -4.17 -2.08 8.49
N ALA A 30 -4.94 -1.16 7.90
CA ALA A 30 -6.38 -1.10 8.08
C ALA A 30 -7.06 -2.39 7.61
N LEU A 31 -6.63 -2.95 6.47
CA LEU A 31 -7.08 -4.23 5.93
C LEU A 31 -6.99 -5.35 6.98
N VAL A 32 -5.79 -5.54 7.54
CA VAL A 32 -5.57 -6.58 8.55
C VAL A 32 -6.43 -6.34 9.80
N ASN A 33 -6.56 -5.09 10.24
CA ASN A 33 -7.37 -4.75 11.42
C ASN A 33 -8.87 -5.01 11.19
N GLU A 34 -9.39 -4.71 10.00
CA GLU A 34 -10.79 -4.96 9.66
C GLU A 34 -11.10 -6.47 9.70
N ASP A 35 -10.21 -7.32 9.21
CA ASP A 35 -10.41 -8.78 9.19
C ASP A 35 -10.36 -9.44 10.56
N MET A 36 -9.69 -8.82 11.54
CA MET A 36 -9.64 -9.35 12.89
C MET A 36 -11.03 -9.45 13.53
N PHE A 37 -11.94 -8.53 13.22
CA PHE A 37 -13.27 -8.51 13.84
C PHE A 37 -14.18 -9.64 13.32
N PRO A 38 -14.37 -9.85 12.00
CA PRO A 38 -15.12 -10.98 11.46
C PRO A 38 -14.56 -12.32 11.89
N ALA A 39 -13.25 -12.52 11.82
CA ALA A 39 -12.60 -13.78 12.22
C ALA A 39 -12.80 -14.06 13.71
N PHE A 40 -12.68 -13.03 14.56
CA PHE A 40 -12.95 -13.18 15.99
C PHE A 40 -14.42 -13.54 16.28
N ARG A 41 -15.36 -12.87 15.60
CA ARG A 41 -16.81 -13.12 15.73
C ARG A 41 -17.18 -14.53 15.25
N ASP A 42 -16.49 -15.04 14.23
CA ASP A 42 -16.65 -16.40 13.73
C ASP A 42 -15.86 -17.40 14.57
N LYS A 43 -16.37 -17.69 15.78
CA LYS A 43 -15.84 -18.72 16.68
C LYS A 43 -14.37 -18.50 17.07
N ARG A 44 -13.86 -17.26 17.01
CA ARG A 44 -12.46 -16.92 17.27
C ARG A 44 -11.48 -17.69 16.39
N ARG A 45 -11.84 -17.89 15.12
CA ARG A 45 -10.92 -18.49 14.14
C ARG A 45 -9.78 -17.52 13.81
N GLU A 46 -8.75 -18.08 13.19
CA GLU A 46 -7.69 -17.27 12.59
C GLU A 46 -8.17 -16.63 11.28
N ILE A 47 -7.50 -15.55 10.87
CA ILE A 47 -7.70 -14.92 9.57
C ILE A 47 -7.16 -15.84 8.48
N GLU A 48 -7.87 -15.91 7.36
CA GLU A 48 -7.50 -16.64 6.16
C GLU A 48 -7.27 -15.67 5.00
N THR A 49 -6.66 -16.14 3.90
CA THR A 49 -6.48 -15.33 2.69
C THR A 49 -7.79 -14.74 2.18
N GLU A 50 -8.89 -15.50 2.21
CA GLU A 50 -10.16 -15.02 1.65
C GLU A 50 -10.70 -13.80 2.41
N ASP A 51 -10.49 -13.73 3.73
CA ASP A 51 -10.91 -12.56 4.52
C ASP A 51 -10.22 -11.29 4.01
N LEU A 52 -8.89 -11.37 3.80
CA LEU A 52 -8.08 -10.26 3.28
C LEU A 52 -8.51 -9.86 1.87
N LEU A 53 -8.89 -10.83 1.03
CA LEU A 53 -9.38 -10.53 -0.31
C LEU A 53 -10.75 -9.84 -0.27
N ASP A 54 -11.65 -10.28 0.61
CA ASP A 54 -12.98 -9.70 0.75
C ASP A 54 -12.93 -8.30 1.34
N ALA A 55 -12.12 -8.06 2.38
CA ALA A 55 -11.92 -6.73 2.92
C ALA A 55 -11.25 -5.80 1.91
N ALA A 56 -10.27 -6.26 1.14
CA ALA A 56 -9.62 -5.45 0.12
C ALA A 56 -10.62 -5.00 -0.96
N ARG A 57 -11.53 -5.89 -1.39
CA ARG A 57 -12.60 -5.56 -2.35
C ARG A 57 -13.58 -4.50 -1.85
N ALA A 58 -13.74 -4.35 -0.53
CA ALA A 58 -14.64 -3.38 0.07
C ALA A 58 -14.00 -1.97 0.23
N MET A 59 -12.69 -1.85 0.01
CA MET A 59 -11.95 -0.60 0.18
C MET A 59 -11.70 0.12 -1.16
N VAL A 60 -11.64 1.45 -1.10
CA VAL A 60 -11.20 2.28 -2.24
C VAL A 60 -9.81 2.80 -1.91
N PRO A 61 -8.78 2.49 -2.72
CA PRO A 61 -7.41 2.88 -2.40
C PRO A 61 -7.22 4.40 -2.37
N LEU A 62 -6.35 4.88 -1.50
CA LEU A 62 -5.97 6.29 -1.40
C LEU A 62 -5.31 6.77 -2.69
N SER A 63 -4.55 5.91 -3.37
CA SER A 63 -3.97 6.25 -4.67
C SER A 63 -5.01 6.65 -5.72
N ALA A 64 -6.17 5.98 -5.73
CA ALA A 64 -7.26 6.29 -6.64
C ALA A 64 -8.10 7.48 -6.16
N SER A 65 -8.50 7.49 -4.88
CA SER A 65 -9.37 8.54 -4.34
C SER A 65 -8.69 9.91 -4.23
N HIS A 66 -7.37 9.95 -4.07
CA HIS A 66 -6.59 11.18 -3.94
C HIS A 66 -5.67 11.42 -5.15
N GLN A 67 -6.01 10.85 -6.31
CA GLN A 67 -5.26 11.00 -7.56
C GLN A 67 -4.90 12.47 -7.87
N PRO A 68 -5.79 13.48 -7.71
CA PRO A 68 -5.44 14.87 -8.00
C PRO A 68 -4.33 15.43 -7.10
N VAL A 69 -4.29 15.01 -5.83
CA VAL A 69 -3.23 15.41 -4.89
C VAL A 69 -1.90 14.78 -5.30
N ILE A 70 -1.92 13.50 -5.68
CA ILE A 70 -0.74 12.77 -6.15
C ILE A 70 -0.19 13.40 -7.42
N ASP A 71 -1.05 13.75 -8.36
CA ASP A 71 -0.65 14.42 -9.61
C ASP A 71 -0.01 15.78 -9.32
N GLY A 72 -0.58 16.56 -8.39
CA GLY A 72 0.02 17.81 -7.93
C GLY A 72 1.43 17.63 -7.37
N LEU A 73 1.65 16.61 -6.53
CA LEU A 73 2.97 16.30 -5.99
C LEU A 73 3.96 15.88 -7.10
N ARG A 74 3.50 15.15 -8.12
CA ARG A 74 4.35 14.78 -9.27
C ARG A 74 4.73 16.00 -10.10
N GLU A 75 3.81 16.94 -10.32
CA GLU A 75 4.10 18.20 -11.02
C GLU A 75 5.08 19.08 -10.22
N MET A 76 4.96 19.14 -8.89
CA MET A 76 5.94 19.85 -8.06
C MET A 76 7.36 19.31 -8.26
N VAL A 77 7.52 18.00 -8.41
CA VAL A 77 8.83 17.38 -8.70
C VAL A 77 9.31 17.76 -10.10
N LYS A 78 8.44 17.69 -11.12
CA LYS A 78 8.80 18.06 -12.50
C LYS A 78 9.20 19.53 -12.63
N ASN A 79 8.54 20.41 -11.89
CA ASN A 79 8.79 21.85 -11.90
C ASN A 79 9.97 22.26 -11.00
N GLY A 80 10.68 21.30 -10.39
CA GLY A 80 11.82 21.58 -9.51
C GLY A 80 11.45 22.17 -8.14
N GLN A 81 10.16 22.18 -7.79
CA GLN A 81 9.66 22.72 -6.52
C GLN A 81 9.82 21.72 -5.36
N ALA A 82 9.94 20.43 -5.68
CA ALA A 82 10.17 19.35 -4.74
C ALA A 82 11.17 18.33 -5.28
N ARG A 83 11.81 17.57 -4.39
CA ARG A 83 12.65 16.42 -4.77
C ARG A 83 11.87 15.12 -4.64
N ASN A 84 12.11 14.18 -5.55
CA ASN A 84 11.60 12.82 -5.40
C ASN A 84 12.25 12.16 -4.17
N ALA A 85 11.43 11.64 -3.25
CA ALA A 85 11.91 11.02 -2.01
C ALA A 85 12.62 9.68 -2.23
N SER A 86 12.28 8.96 -3.31
CA SER A 86 12.85 7.67 -3.68
C SER A 86 14.05 7.81 -4.63
N ALA A 87 14.38 9.02 -5.09
CA ALA A 87 15.59 9.24 -5.88
C ALA A 87 16.82 9.30 -4.97
N GLU A 88 17.92 8.68 -5.42
CA GLU A 88 19.24 8.75 -4.77
C GLU A 88 19.63 10.22 -4.50
N PRO A 89 20.14 10.55 -3.29
CA PRO A 89 20.59 11.89 -2.97
C PRO A 89 21.67 12.35 -3.96
N GLY A 90 21.33 13.32 -4.82
CA GLY A 90 22.25 13.88 -5.83
C GLY A 90 21.83 13.67 -7.29
N ALA A 91 20.85 12.80 -7.57
CA ALA A 91 20.39 12.55 -8.95
C ALA A 91 19.58 13.70 -9.58
N ALA A 92 19.05 14.62 -8.76
CA ALA A 92 18.16 15.70 -9.22
C ALA A 92 18.88 17.02 -9.60
N ALA A 93 20.21 17.10 -9.45
CA ALA A 93 20.95 18.36 -9.64
C ALA A 93 21.31 18.69 -11.11
N SER A 94 20.98 17.83 -12.07
CA SER A 94 21.44 17.94 -13.47
C SER A 94 20.35 18.27 -14.49
N GLN A 95 19.15 18.67 -14.06
CA GLN A 95 18.08 19.12 -14.98
C GLN A 95 17.66 20.55 -14.67
N ASN A 96 18.56 21.48 -14.93
CA ASN A 96 18.20 22.88 -15.15
C ASN A 96 19.08 23.39 -16.30
N PRO A 97 18.59 23.48 -17.55
CA PRO A 97 19.28 24.31 -18.52
C PRO A 97 19.11 25.76 -18.06
N GLU A 98 20.25 26.45 -17.97
CA GLU A 98 20.39 27.86 -17.65
C GLU A 98 19.39 28.76 -18.42
N ILE A 99 18.82 29.72 -17.67
CA ILE A 99 18.29 31.06 -18.04
C ILE A 99 17.61 31.22 -19.41
#